data_AF-A0A7J4BCC4-F1
#
_entry.id   AF-A0A7J4BCC4-F1
#
_cell.length_a   1.000
_cell.length_b   1.000
_cell.length_c   1.000
_cell.angle_alpha   90.00
_cell.angle_beta   90.00
_cell.angle_gamma   90.00
#
_symmetry.space_group_name_H-M   'P 1'
#
loop_
_entity.id
_entity.type
_entity.pdbx_description
1 polymer ?
#
loop_
_entity_poly.entity_id
_entity_poly.type
_entity_poly.pdbx_seq_one_letter_code
_entity_poly.pdbx_strand_id
1 'polypeptide(L)'
;MLSSELAEQILKSEYLELFEKLSKSYDPKLVASTLVNDIKALRREGVPVKQIPEERLEELFALHAQKRFGKEIIPIILRRLAENPASSVEEILKSENMEKISEAELEKIIKEVFEKYPYLYKEKRFSAIMGEVMSRVRGRASGTEVAEKIKKMLNAQ
;
A
#
# COMPACT_ATOMS: atom_id res chain seq x y z
N MET A 1 9.62 -4.96 16.74
CA MET A 1 9.07 -4.44 18.00
C MET A 1 8.03 -3.38 17.69
N LEU A 2 6.89 -3.42 18.37
CA LEU A 2 5.87 -2.35 18.31
C LEU A 2 6.36 -1.13 19.09
N SER A 3 5.91 0.06 18.71
CA SER A 3 6.02 1.21 19.61
C SER A 3 5.08 1.01 20.80
N SER A 4 5.41 1.63 21.94
CA SER A 4 4.57 1.56 23.14
C SER A 4 3.14 2.05 22.88
N GLU A 5 3.00 3.11 22.06
CA GLU A 5 1.69 3.62 21.64
C GLU A 5 0.89 2.58 20.83
N LEU A 6 1.53 1.93 19.85
CA LEU A 6 0.85 0.97 18.99
C LEU A 6 0.47 -0.30 19.75
N ALA A 7 1.32 -0.73 20.70
CA ALA A 7 1.00 -1.83 21.60
C ALA A 7 -0.19 -1.49 22.51
N GLU A 8 -0.22 -0.29 23.09
CA GLU A 8 -1.33 0.16 23.93
C GLU A 8 -2.65 0.25 23.15
N GLN A 9 -2.60 0.73 21.91
CA GLN A 9 -3.78 0.77 21.03
C GLN A 9 -4.33 -0.63 20.75
N ILE A 10 -3.46 -1.61 20.48
CA ILE A 10 -3.87 -2.99 20.22
C ILE A 10 -4.48 -3.64 21.48
N LEU A 11 -3.83 -3.48 22.64
CA LEU A 11 -4.31 -4.02 23.93
C LEU A 11 -5.70 -3.51 24.31
N LYS A 12 -6.05 -2.28 23.88
CA LYS A 12 -7.36 -1.66 24.12
C LYS A 12 -8.36 -1.87 22.99
N SER A 13 -7.99 -2.59 21.92
CA SER A 13 -8.82 -2.78 20.73
C SER A 13 -9.58 -4.11 20.75
N GLU A 14 -10.67 -4.17 19.98
CA GLU A 14 -11.39 -5.41 19.68
C GLU A 14 -10.56 -6.39 18.82
N TYR A 15 -9.41 -5.96 18.31
CA TYR A 15 -8.56 -6.73 17.40
C TYR A 15 -7.40 -7.46 18.09
N LEU A 16 -7.35 -7.50 19.43
CA LEU A 16 -6.23 -8.11 20.17
C LEU A 16 -6.01 -9.58 19.77
N GLU A 17 -7.07 -10.39 19.77
CA GLU A 17 -6.98 -11.82 19.44
C GLU A 17 -6.55 -12.04 17.97
N LEU A 18 -7.15 -11.28 17.05
CA LEU A 18 -6.79 -11.33 15.63
C LEU A 18 -5.34 -10.88 15.40
N PHE A 19 -4.88 -9.86 16.11
CA PHE A 19 -3.49 -9.42 16.09
C PHE A 19 -2.55 -10.53 16.57
N GLU A 20 -2.84 -11.18 17.70
CA GLU A 20 -2.03 -12.28 18.22
C GLU A 20 -1.96 -13.47 17.25
N LYS A 21 -3.05 -13.76 16.54
CA LYS A 21 -3.07 -14.79 15.49
C LYS A 21 -2.16 -14.39 14.32
N LEU A 22 -2.39 -13.21 13.74
CA LEU A 22 -1.74 -12.78 12.50
C LEU A 22 -0.26 -12.41 12.68
N SER A 23 0.10 -11.82 13.84
CA SER A 23 1.48 -11.42 14.14
C SER A 23 2.47 -12.59 14.28
N LYS A 24 1.97 -13.83 14.42
CA LYS A 24 2.81 -15.04 14.38
C LYS A 24 3.35 -15.34 12.98
N SER A 25 2.63 -14.92 11.94
CA SER A 25 2.93 -15.25 10.53
C SER A 25 3.33 -14.04 9.70
N TYR A 26 2.95 -12.83 10.13
CA TYR A 26 3.12 -11.59 9.38
C TYR A 26 3.80 -10.51 10.23
N ASP A 27 4.32 -9.46 9.59
CA ASP A 27 4.99 -8.36 10.30
C ASP A 27 4.07 -7.73 11.36
N PRO A 28 4.38 -7.89 12.66
CA PRO A 28 3.53 -7.39 13.73
C PRO A 28 3.26 -5.90 13.63
N LYS A 29 4.25 -5.11 13.14
CA LYS A 29 4.09 -3.66 13.03
C LYS A 29 3.04 -3.29 11.99
N LEU A 30 3.08 -3.93 10.83
CA LEU A 30 2.11 -3.74 9.76
C LEU A 30 0.71 -4.19 10.20
N VAL A 31 0.60 -5.40 10.77
CA VAL A 31 -0.68 -5.94 11.26
C VAL A 31 -1.30 -4.99 12.27
N ALA A 32 -0.53 -4.55 13.27
CA ALA A 32 -1.02 -3.62 14.27
C ALA A 32 -1.46 -2.29 13.62
N SER A 33 -0.62 -1.67 12.79
CA SER A 33 -0.99 -0.40 12.16
C SER A 33 -2.25 -0.51 11.31
N THR A 34 -2.43 -1.61 10.60
CA THR A 34 -3.62 -1.81 9.77
C THR A 34 -4.88 -1.97 10.63
N LEU A 35 -4.81 -2.76 11.69
CA LEU A 35 -5.97 -3.02 12.56
C LEU A 35 -6.41 -1.79 13.36
N VAL A 36 -5.48 -1.00 13.90
CA VAL A 36 -5.84 0.13 14.80
C VAL A 36 -5.72 1.51 14.17
N ASN A 37 -4.98 1.68 13.06
CA ASN A 37 -4.88 2.95 12.35
C ASN A 37 -5.70 2.94 11.05
N ASP A 38 -5.43 2.04 10.11
CA ASP A 38 -6.06 2.06 8.79
C ASP A 38 -7.57 1.81 8.89
N ILE A 39 -7.97 0.74 9.58
CA ILE A 39 -9.38 0.42 9.82
C ILE A 39 -10.09 1.55 10.58
N LYS A 40 -9.42 2.16 11.57
CA LYS A 40 -9.97 3.27 12.35
C LYS A 40 -10.15 4.52 11.49
N ALA A 41 -9.22 4.81 10.58
CA ALA A 41 -9.32 5.91 9.63
C ALA A 41 -10.49 5.71 8.67
N LEU A 42 -10.59 4.53 8.05
CA LEU A 42 -11.71 4.16 7.18
C LEU A 42 -13.06 4.24 7.89
N ARG A 43 -13.13 3.79 9.14
CA ARG A 43 -14.35 3.92 9.96
C ARG A 43 -14.76 5.37 10.19
N ARG A 44 -13.81 6.29 10.39
CA ARG A 44 -14.08 7.74 10.53
C ARG A 44 -14.60 8.36 9.24
N GLU A 45 -14.25 7.78 8.10
CA GLU A 45 -14.76 8.16 6.77
C GLU A 45 -16.12 7.53 6.44
N GLY A 46 -16.72 6.76 7.37
CA GLY A 46 -18.01 6.10 7.17
C GLY A 46 -17.94 4.79 6.39
N VAL A 47 -16.74 4.25 6.14
CA VAL A 47 -16.56 2.95 5.48
C VAL A 47 -17.00 1.83 6.42
N PRO A 48 -17.83 0.86 5.96
CA PRO A 48 -18.41 -0.19 6.81
C PRO A 48 -17.41 -1.33 7.08
N VAL A 49 -16.24 -1.01 7.62
CA VAL A 49 -15.12 -1.94 7.87
C VAL A 49 -15.47 -3.15 8.75
N LYS A 50 -16.56 -3.09 9.52
CA LYS A 50 -17.07 -4.25 10.30
C LYS A 50 -17.59 -5.40 9.43
N GLN A 51 -17.88 -5.13 8.16
CA GLN A 51 -18.33 -6.17 7.23
C GLN A 51 -17.17 -7.00 6.67
N ILE A 52 -15.91 -6.59 6.88
CA ILE A 52 -14.74 -7.31 6.38
C ILE A 52 -14.55 -8.59 7.22
N PRO A 53 -14.64 -9.79 6.62
CA PRO A 53 -14.39 -11.04 7.31
C PRO A 53 -12.91 -11.18 7.72
N GLU A 54 -12.63 -11.87 8.83
CA GLU A 54 -11.25 -12.10 9.27
C GLU A 54 -10.42 -12.86 8.22
N GLU A 55 -11.05 -13.76 7.47
CA GLU A 55 -10.41 -14.53 6.41
C GLU A 55 -9.87 -13.61 5.30
N ARG A 56 -10.53 -12.48 5.04
CA ARG A 56 -10.07 -11.49 4.05
C ARG A 56 -8.92 -10.64 4.57
N LEU A 57 -8.89 -10.37 5.87
CA LEU A 57 -7.75 -9.72 6.50
C LEU A 57 -6.52 -10.65 6.46
N GLU A 58 -6.71 -11.95 6.76
CA GLU A 58 -5.65 -12.94 6.65
C GLU A 58 -5.12 -13.07 5.21
N GLU A 59 -6.01 -13.14 4.22
CA GLU A 59 -5.65 -13.13 2.79
C GLU A 59 -4.86 -11.88 2.40
N LEU A 60 -5.28 -10.70 2.88
CA LEU A 60 -4.59 -9.43 2.65
C LEU A 60 -3.14 -9.47 3.14
N PHE A 61 -2.91 -9.93 4.37
CA PHE A 61 -1.55 -10.03 4.91
C PHE A 61 -0.73 -11.13 4.22
N ALA A 62 -1.34 -12.26 3.86
CA ALA A 62 -0.69 -13.32 3.10
C ALA A 62 -0.16 -12.82 1.74
N LEU A 63 -1.00 -12.14 0.96
CA LEU A 63 -0.62 -11.62 -0.36
C LEU A 63 0.39 -10.46 -0.25
N HIS A 64 0.28 -9.61 0.78
CA HIS A 64 1.30 -8.61 1.06
C HIS A 64 2.65 -9.25 1.42
N ALA A 65 2.67 -10.30 2.25
CA ALA A 65 3.89 -11.03 2.61
C ALA A 65 4.56 -11.68 1.38
N GLN A 66 3.76 -12.10 0.39
CA GLN A 66 4.22 -12.56 -0.92
C GLN A 66 4.67 -11.43 -1.86
N LYS A 67 4.70 -10.17 -1.39
CA LYS A 67 5.08 -8.97 -2.15
C LYS A 67 4.22 -8.72 -3.40
N ARG A 68 2.97 -9.20 -3.41
CA ARG A 68 2.02 -9.00 -4.53
C ARG A 68 1.63 -7.54 -4.72
N PHE A 69 1.68 -6.74 -3.65
CA PHE A 69 1.41 -5.31 -3.63
C PHE A 69 2.17 -4.64 -2.48
N GLY A 70 2.24 -3.30 -2.49
CA GLY A 70 2.88 -2.52 -1.42
C GLY A 70 1.90 -2.07 -0.34
N LYS A 71 2.40 -1.78 0.87
CA LYS A 71 1.59 -1.32 2.01
C LYS A 71 0.63 -0.16 1.72
N GLU A 72 0.96 0.71 0.76
CA GLU A 72 0.13 1.86 0.36
C GLU A 72 -1.22 1.45 -0.22
N ILE A 73 -1.33 0.21 -0.72
CA ILE A 73 -2.57 -0.32 -1.31
C ILE A 73 -3.49 -0.93 -0.25
N ILE A 74 -2.98 -1.24 0.96
CA ILE A 74 -3.78 -1.86 2.04
C ILE A 74 -5.07 -1.09 2.34
N PRO A 75 -5.05 0.26 2.55
CA PRO A 75 -6.27 1.00 2.84
C PRO A 75 -7.29 0.94 1.68
N ILE A 76 -6.80 0.83 0.44
CA ILE A 76 -7.65 0.75 -0.74
C ILE A 76 -8.35 -0.61 -0.79
N ILE A 77 -7.61 -1.71 -0.58
CA ILE A 77 -8.20 -3.06 -0.53
C ILE A 77 -9.21 -3.15 0.61
N LEU A 78 -8.89 -2.64 1.81
CA LEU A 78 -9.81 -2.65 2.95
C LEU A 78 -11.13 -1.94 2.63
N ARG A 79 -11.08 -0.80 1.93
CA ARG A 79 -12.30 -0.11 1.47
C ARG A 79 -13.13 -1.01 0.55
N ARG A 80 -12.49 -1.67 -0.42
CA ARG A 80 -13.17 -2.57 -1.37
C ARG A 80 -13.77 -3.79 -0.70
N LEU A 81 -13.06 -4.38 0.24
CA LEU A 81 -13.58 -5.48 1.05
C LEU A 81 -14.77 -5.03 1.91
N ALA A 82 -14.76 -3.80 2.43
CA ALA A 82 -15.89 -3.27 3.18
C ALA A 82 -17.12 -3.02 2.29
N GLU A 83 -16.90 -2.56 1.05
CA GLU A 83 -17.97 -2.33 0.07
C GLU A 83 -18.50 -3.64 -0.54
N ASN A 84 -17.64 -4.64 -0.71
CA ASN A 84 -17.98 -5.96 -1.25
C ASN A 84 -17.24 -7.09 -0.50
N PRO A 85 -17.77 -7.53 0.66
CA PRO A 85 -17.14 -8.55 1.50
C PRO A 85 -16.99 -9.93 0.85
N ALA A 86 -17.75 -10.20 -0.21
CA ALA A 86 -17.71 -11.47 -0.93
C ALA A 86 -16.46 -11.60 -1.82
N SER A 87 -15.88 -10.48 -2.25
CA SER A 87 -14.68 -10.50 -3.08
C SER A 87 -13.46 -10.99 -2.33
N SER A 88 -12.58 -11.68 -3.05
CA SER A 88 -11.24 -11.97 -2.56
C SER A 88 -10.30 -10.79 -2.74
N VAL A 89 -9.23 -10.77 -1.95
CA VAL A 89 -8.17 -9.76 -2.12
C VAL A 89 -7.51 -9.93 -3.49
N GLU A 90 -7.32 -11.17 -3.94
CA GLU A 90 -6.77 -11.44 -5.26
C GLU A 90 -7.65 -10.89 -6.41
N GLU A 91 -8.97 -11.01 -6.29
CA GLU A 91 -9.92 -10.44 -7.26
C GLU A 91 -9.84 -8.91 -7.30
N ILE A 92 -9.76 -8.25 -6.13
CA ILE A 92 -9.62 -6.79 -6.05
C ILE A 92 -8.31 -6.35 -6.70
N LEU A 93 -7.20 -7.03 -6.41
CA LEU A 93 -5.89 -6.73 -6.98
C LEU A 93 -5.90 -6.78 -8.51
N LYS A 94 -6.50 -7.82 -9.09
CA LYS A 94 -6.58 -8.00 -10.55
C LYS A 94 -7.54 -7.00 -11.20
N SER A 95 -8.74 -6.86 -10.65
CA SER A 95 -9.79 -6.02 -11.24
C SER A 95 -9.46 -4.53 -11.22
N GLU A 96 -8.72 -4.07 -10.20
CA GLU A 96 -8.31 -2.66 -10.09
C GLU A 96 -6.87 -2.40 -10.53
N ASN A 97 -6.22 -3.40 -11.15
CA ASN A 97 -4.84 -3.33 -11.63
C ASN A 97 -3.88 -2.86 -10.53
N MET A 98 -4.04 -3.34 -9.30
CA MET A 98 -3.27 -2.92 -8.11
C MET A 98 -2.06 -3.81 -7.83
N GLU A 99 -1.80 -4.80 -8.68
CA GLU A 99 -0.63 -5.64 -8.53
C GLU A 99 0.68 -4.85 -8.67
N LYS A 100 1.70 -5.32 -7.98
CA LYS A 100 3.03 -4.73 -8.04
C LYS A 100 3.55 -4.76 -9.47
N ILE A 101 3.94 -3.59 -9.98
CA ILE A 101 4.50 -3.46 -11.32
C ILE A 101 5.95 -3.95 -11.38
N SER A 102 6.37 -4.41 -12.56
CA SER A 102 7.77 -4.76 -12.81
C SER A 102 8.68 -3.52 -12.83
N GLU A 103 9.98 -3.74 -12.66
CA GLU A 103 10.97 -2.65 -12.79
C GLU A 103 10.93 -2.00 -14.18
N ALA A 104 10.72 -2.81 -15.23
CA ALA A 104 10.62 -2.32 -16.61
C ALA A 104 9.38 -1.44 -16.83
N GLU A 105 8.24 -1.82 -16.25
CA GLU A 105 7.02 -1.01 -16.31
C GLU A 105 7.18 0.29 -15.51
N LEU A 106 7.78 0.23 -14.32
CA LEU A 106 8.10 1.43 -13.56
C LEU A 106 9.01 2.38 -14.34
N GLU A 107 10.05 1.86 -14.99
CA GLU A 107 10.94 2.64 -15.83
C GLU A 107 10.20 3.30 -17.00
N LYS A 108 9.30 2.57 -17.64
CA LYS A 108 8.46 3.10 -18.72
C LYS A 108 7.61 4.28 -18.22
N ILE A 109 6.94 4.15 -17.08
CA ILE A 109 6.13 5.23 -16.49
C ILE A 109 7.00 6.47 -16.21
N ILE A 110 8.22 6.29 -15.66
CA ILE A 110 9.13 7.40 -15.39
C ILE A 110 9.55 8.11 -16.69
N LYS A 111 9.88 7.35 -17.75
CA LYS A 111 10.21 7.92 -19.07
C LYS A 111 9.06 8.72 -19.65
N GLU A 112 7.83 8.19 -19.60
CA GLU A 112 6.64 8.91 -20.05
C GLU A 112 6.42 10.23 -19.29
N VAL A 113 6.76 10.28 -18.00
CA VAL A 113 6.71 11.53 -17.21
C VAL A 113 7.78 12.51 -17.67
N PHE A 114 9.00 12.06 -17.95
CA PHE A 114 10.08 12.91 -18.49
C PHE A 114 9.74 13.47 -19.87
N GLU A 115 9.16 12.66 -20.74
CA GLU A 115 8.74 13.07 -22.09
C GLU A 115 7.59 14.07 -22.03
N LYS A 116 6.59 13.84 -21.17
CA LYS A 116 5.44 14.74 -21.02
C LYS A 116 5.82 16.07 -20.37
N TYR A 117 6.79 16.06 -19.46
CA TYR A 117 7.22 17.24 -18.71
C TYR A 117 8.74 17.46 -18.81
N PRO A 118 9.25 17.81 -20.01
CA PRO A 118 10.69 17.91 -20.24
C PRO A 118 11.37 18.97 -19.38
N TYR A 119 10.64 20.02 -18.96
CA TYR A 119 11.16 21.03 -18.04
C TYR A 119 11.43 20.46 -16.64
N LEU A 120 10.57 19.57 -16.12
CA LEU A 120 10.80 18.93 -14.82
C LEU A 120 12.08 18.10 -14.82
N TYR A 121 12.33 17.38 -15.93
CA TYR A 121 13.53 16.58 -16.10
C TYR A 121 14.78 17.46 -16.24
N LYS A 122 14.76 18.47 -17.12
CA LYS A 122 15.89 19.38 -17.36
C LYS A 122 16.29 20.17 -16.11
N GLU A 123 15.32 20.65 -15.35
CA GLU A 123 15.53 21.38 -14.09
C GLU A 123 15.74 20.44 -12.89
N LYS A 124 15.77 19.11 -13.10
CA LYS A 124 15.93 18.08 -12.07
C LYS A 124 14.97 18.26 -10.89
N ARG A 125 13.71 18.62 -11.16
CA ARG A 125 12.67 18.86 -10.14
C ARG A 125 12.14 17.57 -9.54
N PHE A 126 12.98 16.92 -8.74
CA PHE A 126 12.74 15.59 -8.16
C PHE A 126 11.36 15.46 -7.49
N SER A 127 10.98 16.38 -6.61
CA SER A 127 9.70 16.28 -5.88
C SER A 127 8.48 16.34 -6.80
N ALA A 128 8.55 17.12 -7.89
CA ALA A 128 7.45 17.22 -8.86
C ALA A 128 7.35 15.96 -9.72
N ILE A 129 8.49 15.43 -10.18
CA ILE A 129 8.57 14.15 -10.89
C ILE A 129 8.02 13.03 -10.00
N MET A 130 8.44 12.99 -8.73
CA MET A 130 8.01 12.00 -7.76
C MET A 130 6.49 12.02 -7.60
N GLY A 131 5.88 13.19 -7.44
CA GLY A 131 4.43 13.32 -7.33
C GLY A 131 3.67 12.79 -8.56
N GLU A 132 4.14 13.15 -9.75
CA GLU A 132 3.51 12.70 -11.01
C GLU A 132 3.66 11.18 -11.21
N VAL A 133 4.84 10.61 -10.96
CA VAL A 133 5.06 9.16 -11.08
C VAL A 133 4.22 8.42 -10.05
N MET A 134 4.19 8.86 -8.79
CA MET A 134 3.39 8.22 -7.74
C MET A 134 1.88 8.24 -8.07
N SER A 135 1.39 9.32 -8.67
CA SER A 135 -0.01 9.44 -9.13
C SER A 135 -0.37 8.41 -10.22
N ARG A 136 0.58 8.08 -11.10
CA ARG A 136 0.39 7.07 -12.16
C ARG A 136 0.60 5.64 -11.68
N VAL A 137 1.56 5.46 -10.78
CA VAL A 137 1.88 4.15 -10.17
C VAL A 137 0.74 3.73 -9.23
N ARG A 138 0.08 4.67 -8.54
CA ARG A 138 -1.05 4.39 -7.62
C ARG A 138 -0.71 3.33 -6.56
N GLY A 139 0.48 3.44 -5.96
CA GLY A 139 0.94 2.52 -4.91
C GLY A 139 1.47 1.16 -5.40
N ARG A 140 1.42 0.87 -6.71
CA ARG A 140 1.93 -0.38 -7.32
C ARG A 140 3.45 -0.54 -7.29
N ALA A 141 4.18 0.49 -6.87
CA ALA A 141 5.58 0.43 -6.51
C ALA A 141 5.79 1.27 -5.25
N SER A 142 6.75 0.88 -4.41
CA SER A 142 7.02 1.64 -3.18
C SER A 142 7.66 2.99 -3.52
N GLY A 143 7.39 4.00 -2.68
CA GLY A 143 8.01 5.32 -2.84
C GLY A 143 9.54 5.26 -2.84
N THR A 144 10.13 4.30 -2.12
CA THR A 144 11.58 4.07 -2.13
C THR A 144 12.07 3.58 -3.49
N GLU A 145 11.44 2.54 -4.06
CA GLU A 145 11.79 2.01 -5.38
C GLU A 145 11.66 3.09 -6.48
N VAL A 146 10.57 3.87 -6.43
CA VAL A 146 10.34 4.98 -7.36
C VAL A 146 11.43 6.04 -7.21
N ALA A 147 11.74 6.45 -5.98
CA ALA A 147 12.75 7.47 -5.70
C ALA A 147 14.15 7.05 -6.17
N GLU A 148 14.55 5.81 -5.89
CA GLU A 148 15.83 5.26 -6.33
C GLU A 148 15.95 5.25 -7.86
N LYS A 149 14.90 4.78 -8.56
CA LYS A 149 14.90 4.72 -10.01
C LYS A 149 14.95 6.10 -10.66
N ILE A 150 14.17 7.07 -10.16
CA ILE A 150 14.21 8.46 -10.63
C ILE A 150 15.61 9.05 -10.43
N LYS A 151 16.21 8.91 -9.25
CA LYS A 151 17.56 9.42 -8.96
C LYS A 151 18.60 8.82 -9.90
N LYS A 152 18.55 7.51 -10.12
CA LYS A 152 19.44 6.83 -11.06
C LYS A 152 19.32 7.40 -12.47
N MET A 153 18.10 7.61 -12.97
CA MET A 153 17.88 8.15 -14.32
C MET A 153 18.23 9.64 -14.46
N LEU A 154 18.12 10.44 -13.40
CA LEU A 154 18.55 11.84 -13.39
C LEU A 154 20.08 12.00 -13.33
N ASN A 155 20.79 10.99 -12.81
CA ASN A 155 22.24 10.99 -12.59
C ASN A 155 23.04 10.15 -13.59
N ALA A 156 22.39 9.33 -14.42
CA ALA A 156 23.05 8.51 -15.45
C ALA A 156 23.51 9.32 -16.68
N GLN A 157 24.03 10.53 -16.44
CA GLN A 157 24.70 11.36 -17.45
C GLN A 157 26.18 10.97 -17.56
#